data_AF-A0A453E2Z9-F1
#
_entry.id   AF-A0A453E2Z9-F1
#
_cell.length_a   1.000
_cell.length_b   1.000
_cell.length_c   1.000
_cell.angle_alpha   90.00
_cell.angle_beta   90.00
_cell.angle_gamma   90.00
#
_symmetry.space_group_name_H-M   'P 1'
#
loop_
_entity.id
_entity.type
_entity.pdbx_description
1 polymer ?
#
loop_
_entity_poly.entity_id
_entity_poly.type
_entity_poly.pdbx_seq_one_letter_code
_entity_poly.pdbx_strand_id
1 'polypeptide(L)'
;RAYSKTKHTKAEQNPKPPPQASRAPPAMAPNLSKATDDLLGDVAVDGLKQSPRFTLKGKDLAVDGHPALLDVPANIRLTPASVLVSAAEVAGATDGSFLGFDAPAPESRHVVPIGKLVDTRFMSIFRFKVWWTTHWVGTAGRDVENETQMMVLDRTADRPYLLLLPIVDGAFRASLQSGEDDHVALCLESGSSVVKGSVFRSAVYLHAGDDPFELVREAARVVRAHLGTFRLLEEKTPPPIVDKFGWCTWDAFYLKVHPEGVWEGVRGLAEGGCPPGLVLIDDGWQSICHDDDDPADGAEGMNRTAAGEQMPCRLIKFQENHKFRDYKGGLGLGGFVREMKAAFPTVEQVYVWHALCGYWGGLRPGTPGLPPTKVVAPKLSPGLKRTMEDLAVDKIVNNGVGLVDPEHARELYEGLHSHLQASGIDGVKVDVIHVSLYQKL
;
A
#
# COMPACT_ATOMS: atom_id res chain seq x y z
N ARG A 1 -5.44 49.98 -48.23
CA ARG A 1 -5.90 51.35 -47.91
C ARG A 1 -6.11 51.44 -46.40
N ALA A 2 -5.32 52.30 -45.76
CA ALA A 2 -5.49 53.00 -44.48
C ALA A 2 -6.30 52.40 -43.30
N TYR A 3 -5.60 52.23 -42.18
CA TYR A 3 -5.86 52.72 -40.81
C TYR A 3 -7.30 52.75 -40.24
N SER A 4 -7.48 52.14 -39.05
CA SER A 4 -7.68 52.93 -37.82
C SER A 4 -7.56 52.07 -36.55
N LYS A 5 -6.82 52.60 -35.57
CA LYS A 5 -6.72 52.15 -34.17
C LYS A 5 -7.83 52.82 -33.36
N THR A 6 -8.45 52.09 -32.45
CA THR A 6 -9.02 52.69 -31.23
C THR A 6 -8.76 51.77 -30.04
N LYS A 7 -8.03 52.32 -29.07
CA LYS A 7 -7.86 51.77 -27.72
C LYS A 7 -9.16 51.96 -26.95
N HIS A 8 -9.64 50.92 -26.28
CA HIS A 8 -10.44 51.07 -25.08
C HIS A 8 -9.90 50.16 -23.97
N THR A 9 -9.44 50.84 -22.92
CA THR A 9 -9.15 50.31 -21.59
C THR A 9 -10.44 49.82 -20.94
N LYS A 10 -10.45 48.59 -20.43
CA LYS A 10 -11.36 48.15 -19.35
C LYS A 10 -10.57 47.32 -18.35
N ALA A 11 -10.66 47.76 -17.11
CA ALA A 11 -10.08 47.12 -15.94
C ALA A 11 -10.67 45.71 -15.74
N GLU A 12 -9.80 44.73 -15.52
CA GLU A 12 -10.17 43.40 -15.03
C GLU A 12 -10.65 43.51 -13.58
N GLN A 13 -11.90 43.14 -13.34
CA GLN A 13 -12.40 42.83 -12.01
C GLN A 13 -12.18 41.35 -11.76
N ASN A 14 -11.32 41.02 -10.79
CA ASN A 14 -11.17 39.67 -10.25
C ASN A 14 -12.52 39.18 -9.67
N PRO A 15 -13.01 37.99 -10.04
CA PRO A 15 -14.11 37.38 -9.31
C PRO A 15 -13.63 36.88 -7.94
N LYS A 16 -14.34 37.29 -6.88
CA LYS A 16 -14.17 36.79 -5.50
C LYS A 16 -14.33 35.27 -5.44
N PRO A 17 -13.57 34.56 -4.59
CA PRO A 17 -13.82 33.16 -4.31
C PRO A 17 -15.13 32.99 -3.51
N PRO A 18 -15.86 31.87 -3.70
CA PRO A 18 -17.05 31.58 -2.91
C PRO A 18 -16.69 31.28 -1.44
N PRO A 19 -17.62 31.53 -0.49
CA PRO A 19 -17.35 31.35 0.93
C PRO A 19 -17.13 29.87 1.28
N GLN A 20 -16.13 29.63 2.15
CA GLN A 20 -15.82 28.32 2.72
C GLN A 20 -17.02 27.81 3.54
N ALA A 21 -17.63 26.72 3.07
CA ALA A 21 -18.53 25.92 3.89
C ALA A 21 -17.70 25.16 4.92
N SER A 22 -17.99 25.38 6.21
CA SER A 22 -17.40 24.64 7.33
C SER A 22 -17.71 23.15 7.17
N ARG A 23 -16.66 22.33 6.94
CA ARG A 23 -16.77 20.87 7.01
C ARG A 23 -17.00 20.47 8.46
N ALA A 24 -18.18 19.92 8.75
CA ALA A 24 -18.43 19.16 9.97
C ALA A 24 -17.53 17.90 9.99
N PRO A 25 -17.11 17.43 11.18
CA PRO A 25 -16.29 16.23 11.29
C PRO A 25 -17.05 14.99 10.78
N PRO A 26 -16.34 13.94 10.31
CA PRO A 26 -16.99 12.73 9.83
C PRO A 26 -17.80 12.08 10.95
N ALA A 27 -19.04 11.73 10.64
CA ALA A 27 -19.95 11.06 11.55
C ALA A 27 -19.34 9.73 12.00
N MET A 28 -19.20 9.55 13.32
CA MET A 28 -18.89 8.26 13.92
C MET A 28 -19.99 7.25 13.55
N ALA A 29 -19.57 6.05 13.13
CA ALA A 29 -20.45 4.90 12.99
C ALA A 29 -21.19 4.66 14.32
N PRO A 30 -22.50 4.35 14.31
CA PRO A 30 -23.26 4.15 15.53
C PRO A 30 -22.76 2.91 16.28
N ASN A 31 -22.33 3.12 17.52
CA ASN A 31 -22.13 2.07 18.51
C ASN A 31 -23.46 1.34 18.76
N LEU A 32 -23.61 0.12 18.24
CA LEU A 32 -24.71 -0.77 18.60
C LEU A 32 -24.30 -1.62 19.81
N SER A 33 -24.38 -1.00 20.99
CA SER A 33 -24.47 -1.74 22.25
C SER A 33 -25.86 -1.49 22.86
N LYS A 34 -26.82 -2.37 22.53
CA LYS A 34 -27.99 -2.82 23.33
C LYS A 34 -29.21 -3.15 22.44
N ALA A 35 -29.61 -4.42 22.47
CA ALA A 35 -31.00 -4.94 22.46
C ALA A 35 -30.91 -6.48 22.35
N THR A 36 -30.94 -7.20 23.48
CA THR A 36 -32.10 -7.92 24.08
C THR A 36 -32.26 -9.35 23.56
N ASP A 37 -32.18 -10.28 24.52
CA ASP A 37 -32.51 -11.71 24.42
C ASP A 37 -33.97 -11.95 24.01
N ASP A 38 -34.16 -13.15 23.45
CA ASP A 38 -35.40 -13.90 23.19
C ASP A 38 -36.38 -13.36 22.14
N LEU A 39 -36.62 -14.19 21.12
CA LEU A 39 -37.96 -14.72 20.80
C LEU A 39 -37.89 -15.75 19.65
N LEU A 40 -38.08 -17.02 20.00
CA LEU A 40 -38.62 -18.05 19.12
C LEU A 40 -40.06 -17.70 18.74
N GLY A 41 -40.41 -17.84 17.46
CA GLY A 41 -41.78 -17.75 16.97
C GLY A 41 -41.87 -17.89 15.46
N ASP A 42 -42.20 -19.10 15.00
CA ASP A 42 -42.58 -19.41 13.63
C ASP A 42 -43.78 -18.59 13.17
N VAL A 43 -43.61 -17.78 12.13
CA VAL A 43 -44.68 -17.44 11.17
C VAL A 43 -44.06 -17.36 9.78
N ALA A 44 -44.37 -18.34 8.94
CA ALA A 44 -44.02 -18.36 7.53
C ALA A 44 -44.88 -17.35 6.75
N VAL A 45 -44.24 -16.46 5.98
CA VAL A 45 -44.87 -15.71 4.88
C VAL A 45 -43.88 -15.61 3.71
N ASP A 46 -44.42 -15.88 2.53
CA ASP A 46 -43.77 -16.06 1.23
C ASP A 46 -42.73 -15.01 0.82
N GLY A 47 -41.66 -15.52 0.21
CA GLY A 47 -40.49 -14.80 -0.28
C GLY A 47 -39.24 -15.55 0.15
N LEU A 48 -38.99 -16.72 -0.46
CA LEU A 48 -37.82 -17.57 -0.18
C LEU A 48 -36.54 -16.72 -0.15
N LYS A 49 -36.12 -16.31 1.05
CA LYS A 49 -34.76 -15.82 1.28
C LYS A 49 -33.88 -17.01 0.92
N GLN A 50 -33.18 -16.90 -0.22
CA GLN A 50 -32.18 -17.88 -0.59
C GLN A 50 -31.26 -18.11 0.61
N SER A 51 -31.07 -19.37 0.98
CA SER A 51 -30.17 -19.71 2.06
C SER A 51 -28.78 -19.14 1.73
N PRO A 52 -28.07 -18.56 2.70
CA PRO A 52 -26.73 -18.04 2.44
C PRO A 52 -25.84 -19.18 1.95
N ARG A 53 -25.04 -18.92 0.89
CA ARG A 53 -24.14 -19.93 0.33
C ARG A 53 -23.16 -20.47 1.37
N PHE A 54 -22.66 -19.59 2.23
CA PHE A 54 -21.80 -19.95 3.35
C PHE A 54 -22.62 -20.21 4.61
N THR A 55 -22.37 -21.35 5.26
CA THR A 55 -23.03 -21.74 6.51
C THR A 55 -22.02 -22.35 7.47
N LEU A 56 -22.28 -22.21 8.77
CA LEU A 56 -21.63 -23.01 9.81
C LEU A 56 -22.57 -24.17 10.17
N LYS A 57 -22.25 -25.38 9.72
CA LYS A 57 -23.03 -26.59 9.99
C LYS A 57 -22.32 -27.42 11.05
N GLY A 58 -22.86 -27.41 12.27
CA GLY A 58 -22.15 -27.99 13.41
C GLY A 58 -20.86 -27.21 13.67
N LYS A 59 -19.70 -27.85 13.47
CA LYS A 59 -18.39 -27.20 13.56
C LYS A 59 -17.77 -26.91 12.20
N ASP A 60 -18.43 -27.16 11.08
CA ASP A 60 -17.79 -27.04 9.78
C ASP A 60 -18.30 -25.80 9.03
N LEU A 61 -17.39 -25.06 8.40
CA LEU A 61 -17.73 -24.03 7.42
C LEU A 61 -17.98 -24.73 6.09
N ALA A 62 -19.20 -24.60 5.59
CA ALA A 62 -19.61 -25.15 4.31
C ALA A 62 -19.98 -24.04 3.31
N VAL A 63 -19.77 -24.31 2.03
CA VAL A 63 -20.24 -23.51 0.90
C VAL A 63 -21.12 -24.38 0.02
N ASP A 64 -22.33 -23.90 -0.29
CA ASP A 64 -23.37 -24.64 -1.03
C ASP A 64 -23.66 -26.02 -0.42
N GLY A 65 -23.53 -26.14 0.91
CA GLY A 65 -23.73 -27.38 1.66
C GLY A 65 -22.52 -28.32 1.72
N HIS A 66 -21.43 -28.00 1.03
CA HIS A 66 -20.20 -28.80 1.00
C HIS A 66 -19.11 -28.22 1.92
N PRO A 67 -18.48 -29.02 2.79
CA PRO A 67 -17.44 -28.54 3.70
C PRO A 67 -16.25 -27.90 2.98
N ALA A 68 -15.76 -26.79 3.53
CA ALA A 68 -14.59 -26.05 3.06
C ALA A 68 -13.50 -25.93 4.14
N LEU A 69 -13.90 -25.69 5.39
CA LEU A 69 -13.03 -25.77 6.57
C LEU A 69 -13.74 -26.57 7.66
N LEU A 70 -13.04 -27.50 8.30
CA LEU A 70 -13.57 -28.38 9.34
C LEU A 70 -13.23 -27.84 10.75
N ASP A 71 -13.93 -28.30 11.78
CA ASP A 71 -13.58 -28.02 13.20
C ASP A 71 -13.35 -26.51 13.50
N VAL A 72 -14.20 -25.66 12.92
CA VAL A 72 -14.24 -24.21 13.13
C VAL A 72 -14.52 -23.90 14.60
N PRO A 73 -13.66 -23.12 15.28
CA PRO A 73 -13.87 -22.76 16.68
C PRO A 73 -15.15 -21.98 16.93
N ALA A 74 -15.76 -22.20 18.11
CA ALA A 74 -17.03 -21.58 18.50
C ALA A 74 -16.99 -20.05 18.65
N ASN A 75 -15.81 -19.44 18.70
CA ASN A 75 -15.64 -17.98 18.74
C ASN A 75 -15.58 -17.32 17.35
N ILE A 76 -15.56 -18.10 16.27
CA ILE A 76 -15.67 -17.60 14.91
C ILE A 76 -17.09 -17.11 14.64
N ARG A 77 -17.19 -16.02 13.87
CA ARG A 77 -18.45 -15.39 13.46
C ARG A 77 -18.48 -15.31 11.95
N LEU A 78 -19.62 -15.68 11.37
CA LEU A 78 -19.86 -15.60 9.95
C LEU A 78 -21.04 -14.65 9.71
N THR A 79 -20.85 -13.65 8.86
CA THR A 79 -21.88 -12.67 8.50
C THR A 79 -22.03 -12.67 6.98
N PRO A 80 -23.20 -13.06 6.42
CA PRO A 80 -23.41 -12.98 4.98
C PRO A 80 -23.15 -11.57 4.46
N ALA A 81 -22.43 -11.45 3.33
CA ALA A 81 -22.03 -10.14 2.84
C ALA A 81 -23.22 -9.26 2.45
N SER A 82 -24.32 -9.88 2.01
CA SER A 82 -25.61 -9.23 1.74
C SER A 82 -26.24 -8.50 2.95
N VAL A 83 -25.75 -8.74 4.17
CA VAL A 83 -26.19 -8.00 5.39
C VAL A 83 -25.49 -6.65 5.51
N LEU A 84 -24.25 -6.56 5.03
CA LEU A 84 -23.39 -5.37 5.16
C LEU A 84 -23.27 -4.59 3.86
N VAL A 85 -23.46 -5.27 2.72
CA VAL A 85 -23.39 -4.71 1.37
C VAL A 85 -24.70 -5.03 0.66
N SER A 86 -25.34 -4.00 0.08
CA SER A 86 -26.58 -4.18 -0.65
C SER A 86 -26.35 -5.01 -1.92
N ALA A 87 -27.09 -6.11 -2.07
CA ALA A 87 -27.06 -6.92 -3.30
C ALA A 87 -27.58 -6.16 -4.54
N ALA A 88 -28.37 -5.10 -4.33
CA ALA A 88 -28.77 -4.19 -5.40
C ALA A 88 -27.61 -3.28 -5.87
N GLU A 89 -26.60 -3.06 -5.02
CA GLU A 89 -25.42 -2.25 -5.36
C GLU A 89 -24.29 -3.12 -5.93
N VAL A 90 -24.11 -4.34 -5.40
CA VAL A 90 -23.03 -5.25 -5.83
C VAL A 90 -23.59 -6.67 -6.00
N ALA A 91 -23.66 -7.13 -7.25
CA ALA A 91 -24.22 -8.44 -7.60
C ALA A 91 -23.56 -9.62 -6.84
N GLY A 92 -22.25 -9.57 -6.59
CA GLY A 92 -21.52 -10.62 -5.87
C GLY A 92 -21.73 -10.63 -4.34
N ALA A 93 -22.56 -9.75 -3.77
CA ALA A 93 -22.78 -9.70 -2.32
C ALA A 93 -23.50 -10.94 -1.77
N THR A 94 -24.26 -11.66 -2.60
CA THR A 94 -24.90 -12.93 -2.23
C THR A 94 -23.94 -14.12 -2.25
N ASP A 95 -22.78 -13.95 -2.89
CA ASP A 95 -21.78 -15.01 -3.12
C ASP A 95 -20.65 -15.02 -2.11
N GLY A 96 -20.77 -14.24 -1.03
CA GLY A 96 -19.72 -14.12 -0.04
C GLY A 96 -20.21 -13.92 1.38
N SER A 97 -19.28 -14.08 2.30
CA SER A 97 -19.48 -13.87 3.74
C SER A 97 -18.24 -13.26 4.37
N PHE A 98 -18.45 -12.44 5.38
CA PHE A 98 -17.40 -11.93 6.25
C PHE A 98 -17.20 -12.87 7.43
N LEU A 99 -15.94 -13.22 7.68
CA LEU A 99 -15.51 -14.01 8.82
C LEU A 99 -14.78 -13.08 9.81
N GLY A 100 -15.20 -13.16 11.07
CA GLY A 100 -14.59 -12.50 12.21
C GLY A 100 -14.53 -13.41 13.42
N PHE A 101 -14.18 -12.86 14.58
CA PHE A 101 -14.09 -13.62 15.83
C PHE A 101 -14.23 -12.74 17.06
N ASP A 102 -14.55 -13.38 18.19
CA ASP A 102 -14.45 -12.81 19.53
C ASP A 102 -13.20 -13.38 20.23
N ALA A 103 -12.38 -12.50 20.81
CA ALA A 103 -11.21 -12.84 21.60
C ALA A 103 -11.50 -12.64 23.10
N PRO A 104 -10.86 -13.42 23.99
CA PRO A 104 -11.11 -13.32 25.43
C PRO A 104 -10.62 -12.00 26.05
N ALA A 105 -9.66 -11.33 25.42
CA ALA A 105 -9.10 -10.08 25.91
C ALA A 105 -8.70 -9.15 24.75
N PRO A 106 -8.71 -7.82 24.96
CA PRO A 106 -8.27 -6.87 23.95
C PRO A 106 -6.74 -6.88 23.82
N GLU A 107 -6.25 -7.16 22.62
CA GLU A 107 -4.82 -7.16 22.32
C GLU A 107 -4.50 -6.47 21.00
N SER A 108 -3.24 -6.09 20.83
CA SER A 108 -2.70 -5.49 19.59
C SER A 108 -2.38 -6.53 18.51
N ARG A 109 -2.37 -7.81 18.90
CA ARG A 109 -2.13 -8.94 18.03
C ARG A 109 -2.93 -10.17 18.47
N HIS A 110 -3.59 -10.80 17.51
CA HIS A 110 -4.30 -12.07 17.68
C HIS A 110 -3.80 -13.09 16.66
N VAL A 111 -3.74 -14.36 17.07
CA VAL A 111 -3.60 -15.50 16.16
C VAL A 111 -4.66 -16.50 16.58
N VAL A 112 -5.67 -16.71 15.74
CA VAL A 112 -6.81 -17.56 16.04
C VAL A 112 -7.03 -18.59 14.94
N PRO A 113 -7.28 -19.87 15.26
CA PRO A 113 -7.66 -20.85 14.25
C PRO A 113 -9.01 -20.48 13.64
N ILE A 114 -9.17 -20.64 12.33
CA ILE A 114 -10.44 -20.40 11.62
C ILE A 114 -11.06 -21.68 11.04
N GLY A 115 -10.37 -22.81 11.18
CA GLY A 115 -10.81 -24.15 10.79
C GLY A 115 -9.68 -24.95 10.15
N LYS A 116 -9.83 -26.27 10.12
CA LYS A 116 -8.92 -27.23 9.49
C LYS A 116 -9.12 -27.28 7.99
N LEU A 117 -8.01 -27.25 7.27
CA LEU A 117 -7.98 -27.51 5.85
C LEU A 117 -7.28 -28.85 5.64
N VAL A 118 -7.98 -29.82 5.07
CA VAL A 118 -7.48 -31.20 4.87
C VAL A 118 -7.79 -31.62 3.45
N ASP A 119 -6.81 -32.23 2.78
CA ASP A 119 -6.89 -32.80 1.43
C ASP A 119 -7.58 -31.88 0.39
N THR A 120 -7.37 -30.57 0.52
CA THR A 120 -7.96 -29.55 -0.34
C THR A 120 -6.85 -28.70 -0.93
N ARG A 121 -6.63 -28.87 -2.24
CA ARG A 121 -5.65 -28.08 -3.00
C ARG A 121 -5.93 -26.59 -2.88
N PHE A 122 -4.89 -25.79 -2.71
CA PHE A 122 -5.00 -24.34 -2.75
C PHE A 122 -3.80 -23.70 -3.45
N MET A 123 -4.01 -22.47 -3.93
CA MET A 123 -2.95 -21.53 -4.28
C MET A 123 -3.08 -20.32 -3.36
N SER A 124 -1.96 -19.77 -2.91
CA SER A 124 -1.94 -18.55 -2.10
C SER A 124 -0.90 -17.55 -2.59
N ILE A 125 -1.10 -16.28 -2.22
CA ILE A 125 -0.08 -15.23 -2.31
C ILE A 125 0.31 -14.86 -0.90
N PHE A 126 1.59 -15.00 -0.57
CA PHE A 126 2.13 -14.69 0.75
C PHE A 126 3.34 -13.79 0.66
N ARG A 127 3.59 -13.06 1.75
CA ARG A 127 4.73 -12.15 1.86
C ARG A 127 5.95 -12.89 2.38
N PHE A 128 6.87 -13.24 1.49
CA PHE A 128 8.09 -13.97 1.84
C PHE A 128 9.25 -13.07 2.25
N LYS A 129 9.22 -11.78 1.89
CA LYS A 129 10.11 -10.72 2.38
C LYS A 129 9.30 -9.47 2.67
N VAL A 130 9.80 -8.57 3.52
CA VAL A 130 9.08 -7.33 3.91
C VAL A 130 8.47 -6.58 2.71
N TRP A 131 9.19 -6.53 1.58
CA TRP A 131 8.81 -5.79 0.38
C TRP A 131 8.15 -6.66 -0.71
N TRP A 132 8.24 -8.00 -0.63
CA TRP A 132 7.91 -8.90 -1.74
C TRP A 132 6.91 -9.98 -1.37
N THR A 133 6.04 -10.28 -2.33
CA THR A 133 5.12 -11.41 -2.28
C THR A 133 5.47 -12.43 -3.36
N THR A 134 5.11 -13.68 -3.13
CA THR A 134 5.20 -14.75 -4.12
C THR A 134 4.01 -15.69 -3.97
N HIS A 135 3.86 -16.61 -4.92
CA HIS A 135 2.83 -17.64 -4.86
C HIS A 135 3.31 -18.87 -4.07
N TRP A 136 2.36 -19.60 -3.51
CA TRP A 136 2.56 -20.91 -2.90
C TRP A 136 1.40 -21.84 -3.23
N VAL A 137 1.61 -23.15 -3.13
CA VAL A 137 0.56 -24.16 -3.32
C VAL A 137 0.66 -25.21 -2.22
N GLY A 138 -0.47 -25.74 -1.79
CA GLY A 138 -0.54 -26.76 -0.77
C GLY A 138 -1.86 -27.52 -0.79
N THR A 139 -2.04 -28.40 0.18
CA THR A 139 -3.22 -29.27 0.29
C THR A 139 -3.83 -29.33 1.69
N ALA A 140 -3.13 -28.83 2.70
CA ALA A 140 -3.57 -28.83 4.08
C ALA A 140 -3.23 -27.52 4.81
N GLY A 141 -3.85 -27.26 5.95
CA GLY A 141 -3.64 -26.01 6.70
C GLY A 141 -2.21 -25.84 7.20
N ARG A 142 -1.48 -26.94 7.43
CA ARG A 142 -0.04 -26.91 7.75
C ARG A 142 0.83 -26.35 6.63
N ASP A 143 0.35 -26.39 5.38
CA ASP A 143 1.09 -25.92 4.21
C ASP A 143 0.96 -24.40 4.00
N VAL A 144 0.12 -23.71 4.80
CA VAL A 144 -0.13 -22.27 4.65
C VAL A 144 1.05 -21.46 5.17
N GLU A 145 1.68 -20.69 4.27
CA GLU A 145 2.80 -19.82 4.62
C GLU A 145 2.39 -18.63 5.49
N ASN A 146 3.34 -18.14 6.31
CA ASN A 146 3.13 -16.95 7.13
C ASN A 146 2.87 -15.72 6.26
N GLU A 147 2.09 -14.76 6.78
CA GLU A 147 1.75 -13.53 6.05
C GLU A 147 1.07 -13.79 4.69
N THR A 148 0.26 -14.85 4.60
CA THR A 148 -0.59 -15.12 3.43
C THR A 148 -1.68 -14.05 3.32
N GLN A 149 -1.74 -13.34 2.19
CA GLN A 149 -2.62 -12.20 1.96
C GLN A 149 -3.80 -12.52 1.03
N MET A 150 -3.77 -13.68 0.38
CA MET A 150 -4.82 -14.20 -0.47
C MET A 150 -4.67 -15.72 -0.55
N MET A 151 -5.76 -16.47 -0.45
CA MET A 151 -5.75 -17.92 -0.67
C MET A 151 -6.99 -18.33 -1.45
N VAL A 152 -6.81 -19.14 -2.49
CA VAL A 152 -7.88 -19.71 -3.30
C VAL A 152 -7.83 -21.22 -3.15
N LEU A 153 -8.90 -21.80 -2.58
CA LEU A 153 -9.10 -23.24 -2.58
C LEU A 153 -9.63 -23.68 -3.93
N ASP A 154 -9.07 -24.76 -4.46
CA ASP A 154 -9.50 -25.40 -5.71
C ASP A 154 -10.95 -25.87 -5.60
N ARG A 155 -11.62 -26.01 -6.73
CA ARG A 155 -12.99 -26.56 -6.79
C ARG A 155 -12.95 -28.08 -6.63
N THR A 156 -14.08 -28.64 -6.22
CA THR A 156 -14.34 -30.09 -6.34
C THR A 156 -15.46 -30.32 -7.35
N ALA A 157 -15.96 -31.55 -7.46
CA ALA A 157 -17.15 -31.83 -8.28
C ALA A 157 -18.38 -31.07 -7.76
N ASP A 158 -18.47 -30.88 -6.44
CA ASP A 158 -19.66 -30.36 -5.76
C ASP A 158 -19.41 -29.01 -5.05
N ARG A 159 -18.15 -28.56 -4.94
CA ARG A 159 -17.77 -27.31 -4.29
C ARG A 159 -17.15 -26.33 -5.29
N PRO A 160 -17.60 -25.07 -5.36
CA PRO A 160 -16.97 -24.06 -6.20
C PRO A 160 -15.55 -23.70 -5.71
N TYR A 161 -14.82 -22.88 -6.49
CA TYR A 161 -13.62 -22.24 -5.96
C TYR A 161 -14.00 -21.36 -4.77
N LEU A 162 -13.11 -21.30 -3.79
CA LEU A 162 -13.30 -20.48 -2.60
C LEU A 162 -12.11 -19.56 -2.39
N LEU A 163 -12.35 -18.26 -2.45
CA LEU A 163 -11.40 -17.24 -2.04
C LEU A 163 -11.51 -16.99 -0.53
N LEU A 164 -10.37 -16.99 0.15
CA LEU A 164 -10.18 -16.43 1.47
C LEU A 164 -9.28 -15.20 1.32
N LEU A 165 -9.86 -14.03 1.54
CA LEU A 165 -9.17 -12.75 1.39
C LEU A 165 -9.11 -12.05 2.76
N PRO A 166 -7.98 -12.14 3.48
CA PRO A 166 -7.73 -11.29 4.64
C PRO A 166 -7.84 -9.82 4.27
N ILE A 167 -8.61 -9.05 5.05
CA ILE A 167 -8.81 -7.62 4.84
C ILE A 167 -8.53 -6.83 6.13
N VAL A 168 -8.66 -5.51 6.06
CA VAL A 168 -8.55 -4.64 7.23
C VAL A 168 -9.88 -4.65 7.99
N ASP A 169 -9.82 -4.83 9.31
CA ASP A 169 -10.97 -4.67 10.21
C ASP A 169 -10.65 -3.59 11.25
N GLY A 170 -11.22 -2.40 11.06
CA GLY A 170 -10.86 -1.20 11.81
C GLY A 170 -9.38 -0.83 11.63
N ALA A 171 -8.64 -0.81 12.74
CA ALA A 171 -7.20 -0.47 12.74
C ALA A 171 -6.29 -1.71 12.63
N PHE A 172 -6.84 -2.89 12.32
CA PHE A 172 -6.09 -4.15 12.28
C PHE A 172 -5.99 -4.68 10.85
N ARG A 173 -4.79 -5.06 10.44
CA ARG A 173 -4.56 -5.82 9.20
C ARG A 173 -4.66 -7.32 9.51
N ALA A 174 -5.27 -8.07 8.60
CA ALA A 174 -5.31 -9.52 8.67
C ALA A 174 -4.32 -10.19 7.71
N SER A 175 -3.88 -11.40 8.07
CA SER A 175 -3.18 -12.35 7.19
C SER A 175 -3.49 -13.78 7.65
N LEU A 176 -3.25 -14.77 6.78
CA LEU A 176 -3.32 -16.19 7.14
C LEU A 176 -1.91 -16.74 7.40
N GLN A 177 -1.85 -17.82 8.16
CA GLN A 177 -0.65 -18.59 8.45
C GLN A 177 -1.06 -20.02 8.85
N SER A 178 -0.11 -20.95 8.85
CA SER A 178 -0.31 -22.29 9.43
C SER A 178 -0.65 -22.21 10.92
N GLY A 179 -1.66 -22.97 11.34
CA GLY A 179 -2.00 -23.25 12.73
C GLY A 179 -1.58 -24.66 13.16
N GLU A 180 -1.94 -25.04 14.38
CA GLU A 180 -1.73 -26.40 14.88
C GLU A 180 -2.76 -27.37 14.28
N ASP A 181 -2.40 -28.65 14.14
CA ASP A 181 -3.31 -29.72 13.72
C ASP A 181 -4.11 -29.39 12.43
N ASP A 182 -3.39 -28.97 11.38
CA ASP A 182 -3.94 -28.57 10.07
C ASP A 182 -4.94 -27.42 10.06
N HIS A 183 -5.01 -26.64 11.14
CA HIS A 183 -5.76 -25.40 11.12
C HIS A 183 -5.11 -24.38 10.22
N VAL A 184 -5.93 -23.66 9.46
CA VAL A 184 -5.58 -22.34 8.98
C VAL A 184 -5.80 -21.38 10.15
N ALA A 185 -4.80 -20.54 10.43
CA ALA A 185 -4.89 -19.52 11.47
C ALA A 185 -4.91 -18.12 10.86
N LEU A 186 -5.80 -17.29 11.40
CA LEU A 186 -5.93 -15.88 11.09
C LEU A 186 -5.06 -15.07 12.07
N CYS A 187 -4.11 -14.30 11.54
CA CYS A 187 -3.33 -13.33 12.30
C CYS A 187 -3.87 -11.92 12.07
N LEU A 188 -4.32 -11.25 13.13
CA LEU A 188 -4.63 -9.82 13.12
C LEU A 188 -3.57 -9.04 13.89
N GLU A 189 -3.10 -7.94 13.32
CA GLU A 189 -2.15 -7.03 13.96
C GLU A 189 -2.54 -5.58 13.70
N SER A 190 -2.57 -4.75 14.75
CA SER A 190 -2.69 -3.29 14.60
C SER A 190 -1.36 -2.61 14.29
N GLY A 191 -0.25 -3.33 14.49
CA GLY A 191 1.10 -2.75 14.45
C GLY A 191 1.40 -1.81 15.64
N SER A 192 0.51 -1.71 16.63
CA SER A 192 0.67 -0.79 17.75
C SER A 192 0.24 -1.37 19.10
N SER A 193 1.09 -1.30 20.13
CA SER A 193 0.76 -1.87 21.45
C SER A 193 -0.34 -1.12 22.20
N VAL A 194 -0.67 0.10 21.78
CA VAL A 194 -1.77 0.90 22.36
C VAL A 194 -3.09 0.72 21.60
N VAL A 195 -3.04 0.33 20.32
CA VAL A 195 -4.24 0.01 19.54
C VAL A 195 -4.59 -1.46 19.77
N LYS A 196 -5.55 -1.69 20.66
CA LYS A 196 -6.00 -3.03 21.07
C LYS A 196 -7.46 -3.24 20.70
N GLY A 197 -7.82 -4.48 20.39
CA GLY A 197 -9.19 -4.90 20.09
C GLY A 197 -9.41 -6.35 20.48
N SER A 198 -10.66 -6.75 20.70
CA SER A 198 -11.04 -8.14 21.03
C SER A 198 -12.22 -8.65 20.20
N VAL A 199 -12.82 -7.81 19.37
CA VAL A 199 -14.05 -8.13 18.65
C VAL A 199 -13.86 -7.69 17.20
N PHE A 200 -13.91 -8.66 16.30
CA PHE A 200 -13.73 -8.47 14.87
C PHE A 200 -14.87 -9.13 14.12
N ARG A 201 -15.31 -8.53 13.02
CA ARG A 201 -16.53 -8.96 12.30
C ARG A 201 -16.30 -9.20 10.81
N SER A 202 -15.20 -8.68 10.26
CA SER A 202 -14.95 -8.71 8.82
C SER A 202 -13.51 -8.98 8.43
N ALA A 203 -12.68 -9.50 9.33
CA ALA A 203 -11.25 -9.70 9.10
C ALA A 203 -10.87 -10.58 7.90
N VAL A 204 -11.74 -11.49 7.46
CA VAL A 204 -11.57 -12.25 6.21
C VAL A 204 -12.85 -12.17 5.40
N TYR A 205 -12.73 -11.82 4.12
CA TYR A 205 -13.82 -11.96 3.17
C TYR A 205 -13.71 -13.31 2.46
N LEU A 206 -14.81 -14.05 2.46
CA LEU A 206 -14.98 -15.32 1.77
C LEU A 206 -15.81 -15.09 0.51
N HIS A 207 -15.40 -15.68 -0.61
CA HIS A 207 -16.13 -15.57 -1.88
C HIS A 207 -16.13 -16.88 -2.65
N ALA A 208 -17.30 -17.27 -3.18
CA ALA A 208 -17.48 -18.53 -3.89
C ALA A 208 -17.84 -18.30 -5.36
N GLY A 209 -17.15 -18.97 -6.28
CA GLY A 209 -17.39 -18.81 -7.72
C GLY A 209 -16.83 -19.96 -8.55
N ASP A 210 -17.34 -20.12 -9.77
CA ASP A 210 -16.94 -21.20 -10.67
C ASP A 210 -15.77 -20.86 -11.58
N ASP A 211 -15.47 -19.56 -11.72
CA ASP A 211 -14.36 -19.03 -12.52
C ASP A 211 -13.30 -18.38 -11.62
N PRO A 212 -12.09 -18.96 -11.49
CA PRO A 212 -11.04 -18.42 -10.65
C PRO A 212 -10.47 -17.08 -11.17
N PHE A 213 -10.70 -16.71 -12.43
CA PHE A 213 -10.26 -15.44 -13.02
C PHE A 213 -11.19 -14.27 -12.66
N GLU A 214 -12.49 -14.55 -12.45
CA GLU A 214 -13.47 -13.56 -11.99
C GLU A 214 -13.54 -13.46 -10.47
N LEU A 215 -13.27 -14.57 -9.76
CA LEU A 215 -13.41 -14.72 -8.31
C LEU A 215 -12.82 -13.55 -7.50
N VAL A 216 -11.57 -13.15 -7.82
CA VAL A 216 -10.88 -12.06 -7.11
C VAL A 216 -11.48 -10.70 -7.47
N ARG A 217 -11.91 -10.51 -8.72
CA ARG A 217 -12.51 -9.25 -9.20
C ARG A 217 -13.87 -9.02 -8.55
N GLU A 218 -14.70 -10.05 -8.49
CA GLU A 218 -16.01 -10.01 -7.84
C GLU A 218 -15.87 -9.77 -6.34
N ALA A 219 -14.94 -10.47 -5.69
CA ALA A 219 -14.64 -10.25 -4.28
C ALA A 219 -14.15 -8.83 -3.99
N ALA A 220 -13.28 -8.28 -4.83
CA ALA A 220 -12.78 -6.92 -4.69
C ALA A 220 -13.92 -5.88 -4.74
N ARG A 221 -14.97 -6.09 -5.55
CA ARG A 221 -16.15 -5.21 -5.60
C ARG A 221 -16.90 -5.19 -4.27
N VAL A 222 -17.12 -6.36 -3.67
CA VAL A 222 -17.82 -6.46 -2.38
C VAL A 222 -16.97 -5.86 -1.27
N VAL A 223 -15.67 -6.17 -1.22
CA VAL A 223 -14.73 -5.59 -0.23
C VAL A 223 -14.63 -4.07 -0.39
N ARG A 224 -14.62 -3.55 -1.62
CA ARG A 224 -14.64 -2.10 -1.90
C ARG A 224 -15.92 -1.45 -1.36
N ALA A 225 -17.07 -2.09 -1.56
CA ALA A 225 -18.34 -1.56 -1.05
C ALA A 225 -18.42 -1.60 0.48
N HIS A 226 -17.92 -2.68 1.10
CA HIS A 226 -17.87 -2.83 2.55
C HIS A 226 -16.91 -1.84 3.23
N LEU A 227 -15.68 -1.76 2.75
CA LEU A 227 -14.66 -0.91 3.38
C LEU A 227 -14.83 0.57 3.04
N GLY A 228 -15.20 0.90 1.81
CA GLY A 228 -15.34 2.30 1.36
C GLY A 228 -14.04 3.11 1.38
N THR A 229 -12.88 2.47 1.57
CA THR A 229 -11.56 3.13 1.73
C THR A 229 -10.72 3.15 0.47
N PHE A 230 -11.13 2.45 -0.59
CA PHE A 230 -10.39 2.39 -1.85
C PHE A 230 -11.34 2.37 -3.04
N ARG A 231 -10.75 2.55 -4.23
CA ARG A 231 -11.43 2.44 -5.52
C ARG A 231 -10.83 1.32 -6.34
N LEU A 232 -11.66 0.64 -7.11
CA LEU A 232 -11.25 -0.35 -8.10
C LEU A 232 -10.56 0.32 -9.30
N LEU A 233 -9.95 -0.49 -10.17
CA LEU A 233 -9.27 0.04 -11.35
C LEU A 233 -10.26 0.74 -12.29
N GLU A 234 -11.43 0.14 -12.50
CA GLU A 234 -12.53 0.66 -13.33
C GLU A 234 -13.16 1.97 -12.79
N GLU A 235 -12.91 2.31 -11.52
CA GLU A 235 -13.41 3.53 -10.86
C GLU A 235 -12.37 4.66 -10.83
N LYS A 236 -11.16 4.37 -11.31
CA LYS A 236 -10.05 5.33 -11.37
C LYS A 236 -9.94 5.86 -12.79
N THR A 237 -9.43 7.08 -12.91
CA THR A 237 -8.88 7.59 -14.17
C THR A 237 -7.39 7.27 -14.16
N PRO A 238 -6.91 6.27 -14.93
CA PRO A 238 -5.49 5.97 -14.98
C PRO A 238 -4.73 7.22 -15.45
N PRO A 239 -3.58 7.56 -14.82
CA PRO A 239 -2.74 8.62 -15.34
C PRO A 239 -2.19 8.24 -16.73
N PRO A 240 -1.87 9.21 -17.60
CA PRO A 240 -1.38 8.95 -18.97
C PRO A 240 -0.18 8.01 -19.03
N ILE A 241 0.54 7.85 -17.94
CA ILE A 241 1.75 7.03 -17.84
C ILE A 241 1.52 5.53 -17.91
N VAL A 242 0.31 5.06 -17.59
CA VAL A 242 0.00 3.63 -17.57
C VAL A 242 0.11 3.00 -18.95
N ASP A 243 -0.13 3.78 -20.00
CA ASP A 243 -0.06 3.33 -21.40
C ASP A 243 1.28 3.65 -22.08
N LYS A 244 2.29 4.03 -21.30
CA LYS A 244 3.61 4.43 -21.82
C LYS A 244 4.66 3.40 -21.48
N PHE A 245 5.57 3.17 -22.43
CA PHE A 245 6.84 2.53 -22.12
C PHE A 245 7.65 3.45 -21.21
N GLY A 246 8.09 2.94 -20.07
CA GLY A 246 8.87 3.69 -19.10
C GLY A 246 10.25 3.12 -18.87
N TRP A 247 11.20 4.00 -18.58
CA TRP A 247 12.58 3.62 -18.27
C TRP A 247 12.98 4.13 -16.89
N CYS A 248 13.48 3.22 -16.05
CA CYS A 248 13.99 3.50 -14.73
C CYS A 248 15.52 3.42 -14.74
N THR A 249 16.19 4.40 -14.14
CA THR A 249 17.65 4.53 -14.19
C THR A 249 18.39 3.57 -13.25
N TRP A 250 17.68 2.83 -12.37
CA TRP A 250 18.30 2.02 -11.32
C TRP A 250 19.27 0.97 -11.84
N ASP A 251 18.82 0.04 -12.70
CA ASP A 251 19.68 -1.04 -13.21
C ASP A 251 20.76 -0.54 -14.18
N ALA A 252 20.63 0.68 -14.70
CA ALA A 252 21.60 1.29 -15.59
C ALA A 252 22.77 1.93 -14.85
N PHE A 253 22.52 2.56 -13.68
CA PHE A 253 23.55 3.36 -13.01
C PHE A 253 23.69 3.09 -11.51
N TYR A 254 22.72 2.44 -10.88
CA TYR A 254 22.56 2.44 -9.43
C TYR A 254 22.74 3.86 -8.88
N LEU A 255 23.56 4.04 -7.85
CA LEU A 255 23.84 5.32 -7.20
C LEU A 255 24.64 6.31 -8.08
N LYS A 256 25.14 5.89 -9.25
CA LYS A 256 25.95 6.72 -10.17
C LYS A 256 25.11 7.44 -11.23
N VAL A 257 23.79 7.48 -11.08
CA VAL A 257 22.91 8.23 -12.00
C VAL A 257 23.32 9.70 -12.08
N HIS A 258 23.40 10.24 -13.30
CA HIS A 258 23.84 11.62 -13.59
C HIS A 258 23.22 12.09 -14.93
N PRO A 259 23.11 13.41 -15.17
CA PRO A 259 22.41 13.95 -16.33
C PRO A 259 22.84 13.40 -17.70
N GLU A 260 24.15 13.28 -17.95
CA GLU A 260 24.69 12.81 -19.24
C GLU A 260 24.29 11.35 -19.49
N GLY A 261 24.49 10.46 -18.52
CA GLY A 261 24.06 9.06 -18.64
C GLY A 261 22.55 8.91 -18.88
N VAL A 262 21.72 9.70 -18.20
CA VAL A 262 20.26 9.67 -18.42
C VAL A 262 19.92 10.14 -19.85
N TRP A 263 20.55 11.22 -20.31
CA TRP A 263 20.38 11.72 -21.68
C TRP A 263 20.77 10.68 -22.73
N GLU A 264 21.94 10.03 -22.56
CA GLU A 264 22.38 8.96 -23.46
C GLU A 264 21.43 7.75 -23.46
N GLY A 265 20.91 7.37 -22.29
CA GLY A 265 19.93 6.28 -22.19
C GLY A 265 18.64 6.59 -22.95
N VAL A 266 18.09 7.81 -22.79
CA VAL A 266 16.91 8.24 -23.54
C VAL A 266 17.18 8.30 -25.04
N ARG A 267 18.33 8.87 -25.44
CA ARG A 267 18.76 8.90 -26.85
C ARG A 267 18.87 7.50 -27.43
N GLY A 268 19.57 6.60 -26.75
CA GLY A 268 19.78 5.23 -27.21
C GLY A 268 18.47 4.44 -27.36
N LEU A 269 17.54 4.60 -26.40
CA LEU A 269 16.20 4.01 -26.51
C LEU A 269 15.41 4.58 -27.68
N ALA A 270 15.47 5.89 -27.90
CA ALA A 270 14.78 6.55 -29.01
C ALA A 270 15.35 6.14 -30.38
N GLU A 271 16.67 6.18 -30.54
CA GLU A 271 17.38 5.75 -31.75
C GLU A 271 17.21 4.24 -32.01
N GLY A 272 17.08 3.44 -30.95
CA GLY A 272 16.77 2.00 -31.02
C GLY A 272 15.30 1.68 -31.35
N GLY A 273 14.44 2.67 -31.53
CA GLY A 273 13.03 2.47 -31.89
C GLY A 273 12.08 2.19 -30.72
N CYS A 274 12.55 2.32 -29.48
CA CYS A 274 11.73 2.16 -28.26
C CYS A 274 11.79 3.43 -27.38
N PRO A 275 11.41 4.61 -27.90
CA PRO A 275 11.50 5.86 -27.14
C PRO A 275 10.63 5.81 -25.88
N PRO A 276 11.17 6.17 -24.70
CA PRO A 276 10.40 6.17 -23.46
C PRO A 276 9.42 7.34 -23.40
N GLY A 277 8.24 7.07 -22.84
CA GLY A 277 7.25 8.06 -22.43
C GLY A 277 7.40 8.52 -20.97
N LEU A 278 7.93 7.63 -20.12
CA LEU A 278 8.34 7.90 -18.75
C LEU A 278 9.85 7.77 -18.60
N VAL A 279 10.48 8.74 -17.95
CA VAL A 279 11.81 8.56 -17.37
C VAL A 279 11.71 8.67 -15.85
N LEU A 280 12.11 7.62 -15.14
CA LEU A 280 12.20 7.61 -13.67
C LEU A 280 13.67 7.67 -13.26
N ILE A 281 14.06 8.81 -12.68
CA ILE A 281 15.38 8.98 -12.06
C ILE A 281 15.33 8.34 -10.67
N ASP A 282 15.81 7.11 -10.60
CA ASP A 282 15.86 6.32 -9.37
C ASP A 282 16.99 6.79 -8.43
N ASP A 283 17.22 6.06 -7.34
CA ASP A 283 18.14 6.42 -6.26
C ASP A 283 19.55 6.82 -6.75
N GLY A 284 20.15 7.81 -6.07
CA GLY A 284 21.46 8.39 -6.37
C GLY A 284 21.42 9.86 -6.77
N TRP A 285 20.26 10.50 -6.91
CA TRP A 285 20.13 11.93 -7.26
C TRP A 285 20.04 12.87 -6.03
N GLN A 286 19.63 12.34 -4.87
CA GLN A 286 19.44 13.11 -3.64
C GLN A 286 20.76 13.49 -2.97
N SER A 287 20.72 14.57 -2.18
CA SER A 287 21.82 15.00 -1.32
C SER A 287 21.77 14.28 0.03
N ILE A 288 22.75 13.42 0.31
CA ILE A 288 22.74 12.53 1.47
C ILE A 288 24.07 12.56 2.22
N CYS A 289 24.07 12.13 3.48
CA CYS A 289 25.29 11.82 4.23
C CYS A 289 25.06 10.64 5.19
N HIS A 290 26.12 10.03 5.72
CA HIS A 290 26.06 9.08 6.82
C HIS A 290 26.34 9.78 8.12
N ASP A 291 25.92 9.18 9.22
CA ASP A 291 26.08 9.72 10.58
C ASP A 291 27.53 10.07 10.94
N ASP A 292 28.50 9.39 10.32
CA ASP A 292 29.94 9.61 10.52
C ASP A 292 30.55 10.72 9.64
N ASP A 293 29.82 11.20 8.63
CA ASP A 293 30.28 12.31 7.79
C ASP A 293 30.08 13.65 8.52
N ASP A 294 31.05 14.57 8.41
CA ASP A 294 30.86 15.95 8.86
C ASP A 294 29.96 16.69 7.84
N PRO A 295 28.77 17.17 8.26
CA PRO A 295 27.90 17.94 7.37
C PRO A 295 28.55 19.22 6.83
N ALA A 296 29.56 19.76 7.50
CA ALA A 296 30.29 20.96 7.08
C ALA A 296 31.26 20.70 5.91
N ASP A 297 31.68 19.45 5.69
CA ASP A 297 32.62 19.08 4.63
C ASP A 297 31.98 19.12 3.23
N GLY A 298 30.65 19.30 3.15
CA GLY A 298 29.91 19.35 1.89
C GLY A 298 29.88 18.02 1.12
N ALA A 299 30.33 16.93 1.75
CA ALA A 299 30.34 15.59 1.16
C ALA A 299 28.90 15.05 1.04
N GLU A 300 28.41 14.90 -0.19
CA GLU A 300 27.05 14.40 -0.48
C GLU A 300 27.03 12.85 -0.62
N GLY A 301 27.66 12.15 0.33
CA GLY A 301 27.56 10.68 0.50
C GLY A 301 27.99 9.82 -0.71
N MET A 302 28.68 10.43 -1.67
CA MET A 302 28.92 9.89 -3.01
C MET A 302 29.90 8.72 -3.11
N ASN A 303 30.77 8.53 -2.13
CA ASN A 303 31.74 7.43 -2.16
C ASN A 303 31.08 6.07 -1.87
N ARG A 304 29.80 6.07 -1.46
CA ARG A 304 29.02 4.88 -1.17
C ARG A 304 28.39 4.37 -2.45
N THR A 305 29.15 3.58 -3.19
CA THR A 305 28.73 3.08 -4.51
C THR A 305 28.37 1.60 -4.49
N ALA A 306 28.59 0.91 -3.37
CA ALA A 306 28.20 -0.50 -3.21
C ALA A 306 26.77 -0.62 -2.68
N ALA A 307 26.06 -1.64 -3.15
CA ALA A 307 24.72 -1.96 -2.67
C ALA A 307 24.75 -2.27 -1.16
N GLY A 308 23.92 -1.55 -0.41
CA GLY A 308 23.80 -1.67 1.04
C GLY A 308 24.50 -0.57 1.84
N GLU A 309 25.42 0.18 1.23
CA GLU A 309 26.11 1.31 1.88
C GLU A 309 25.23 2.57 1.94
N GLN A 310 24.27 2.71 1.02
CA GLN A 310 23.35 3.84 0.99
C GLN A 310 22.26 3.76 2.07
N MET A 311 21.93 2.55 2.54
CA MET A 311 20.79 2.32 3.43
C MET A 311 20.88 3.05 4.78
N PRO A 312 22.07 3.22 5.40
CA PRO A 312 22.23 4.04 6.61
C PRO A 312 22.31 5.55 6.34
N CYS A 313 22.41 5.98 5.09
CA CYS A 313 22.51 7.41 4.78
C CYS A 313 21.19 8.13 5.01
N ARG A 314 21.28 9.44 5.24
CA ARG A 314 20.16 10.31 5.56
C ARG A 314 20.15 11.54 4.65
N LEU A 315 18.96 12.04 4.36
CA LEU A 315 18.75 13.25 3.58
C LEU A 315 19.29 14.47 4.35
N ILE A 316 20.04 15.34 3.67
CA ILE A 316 20.59 16.59 4.26
C ILE A 316 20.02 17.87 3.66
N LYS A 317 19.32 17.81 2.53
CA LYS A 317 18.60 18.94 1.94
C LYS A 317 17.59 18.45 0.90
N PHE A 318 16.59 19.26 0.58
CA PHE A 318 15.58 18.92 -0.42
C PHE A 318 16.11 18.98 -1.86
N GLN A 319 17.16 19.76 -2.08
CA GLN A 319 17.79 19.89 -3.39
C GLN A 319 18.63 18.67 -3.76
N GLU A 320 18.67 18.41 -5.06
CA GLU A 320 19.51 17.41 -5.69
C GLU A 320 21.01 17.60 -5.38
N ASN A 321 21.76 16.51 -5.47
CA ASN A 321 23.22 16.55 -5.32
C ASN A 321 23.89 17.26 -6.51
N HIS A 322 25.18 17.58 -6.37
CA HIS A 322 25.97 18.35 -7.36
C HIS A 322 25.89 17.75 -8.77
N LYS A 323 25.71 16.43 -8.95
CA LYS A 323 25.59 15.82 -10.28
C LYS A 323 24.48 16.45 -11.10
N PHE A 324 23.35 16.76 -10.46
CA PHE A 324 22.20 17.41 -11.11
C PHE A 324 22.16 18.92 -10.84
N ARG A 325 22.52 19.36 -9.63
CA ARG A 325 22.51 20.78 -9.26
C ARG A 325 23.45 21.60 -10.16
N ASP A 326 24.62 21.06 -10.48
CA ASP A 326 25.65 21.79 -11.22
C ASP A 326 25.48 21.63 -12.74
N TYR A 327 24.41 20.94 -13.18
CA TYR A 327 24.10 20.70 -14.59
C TYR A 327 24.19 22.00 -15.40
N LYS A 328 25.06 21.99 -16.42
CA LYS A 328 25.34 23.13 -17.32
C LYS A 328 25.57 24.47 -16.61
N GLY A 329 26.39 24.46 -15.56
CA GLY A 329 26.77 25.68 -14.84
C GLY A 329 25.67 26.18 -13.90
N GLY A 330 24.91 25.26 -13.30
CA GLY A 330 23.91 25.59 -12.27
C GLY A 330 22.48 25.73 -12.78
N LEU A 331 22.16 25.21 -13.97
CA LEU A 331 20.75 25.13 -14.41
C LEU A 331 19.94 24.12 -13.59
N GLY A 332 20.61 23.24 -12.85
CA GLY A 332 19.99 22.31 -11.90
C GLY A 332 19.15 21.22 -12.54
N LEU A 333 18.48 20.45 -11.67
CA LEU A 333 17.55 19.40 -12.09
C LEU A 333 16.46 19.94 -13.03
N GLY A 334 15.90 21.11 -12.72
CA GLY A 334 14.87 21.73 -13.56
C GLY A 334 15.36 22.13 -14.96
N GLY A 335 16.60 22.58 -15.08
CA GLY A 335 17.22 22.81 -16.39
C GLY A 335 17.38 21.52 -17.19
N PHE A 336 17.86 20.46 -16.55
CA PHE A 336 18.02 19.15 -17.17
C PHE A 336 16.69 18.59 -17.67
N VAL A 337 15.65 18.56 -16.82
CA VAL A 337 14.32 18.06 -17.20
C VAL A 337 13.74 18.83 -18.37
N ARG A 338 13.82 20.17 -18.34
CA ARG A 338 13.31 21.02 -19.43
C ARG A 338 13.98 20.74 -20.76
N GLU A 339 15.31 20.62 -20.77
CA GLU A 339 16.05 20.35 -22.00
C GLU A 339 15.82 18.93 -22.51
N MET A 340 15.73 17.94 -21.62
CA MET A 340 15.44 16.55 -21.99
C MET A 340 14.08 16.43 -22.67
N LYS A 341 13.02 17.00 -22.07
CA LYS A 341 11.68 17.00 -22.68
C LYS A 341 11.64 17.77 -24.01
N ALA A 342 12.43 18.84 -24.15
CA ALA A 342 12.51 19.59 -25.41
C ALA A 342 13.23 18.81 -26.53
N ALA A 343 14.27 18.05 -26.20
CA ALA A 343 15.03 17.27 -27.16
C ALA A 343 14.38 15.93 -27.51
N PHE A 344 13.65 15.33 -26.57
CA PHE A 344 12.94 14.06 -26.75
C PHE A 344 11.44 14.27 -26.46
N PRO A 345 10.65 14.75 -27.44
CA PRO A 345 9.23 15.03 -27.25
C PRO A 345 8.38 13.81 -26.83
N THR A 346 8.91 12.60 -27.00
CA THR A 346 8.28 11.37 -26.51
C THR A 346 8.30 11.28 -24.99
N VAL A 347 9.28 11.89 -24.32
CA VAL A 347 9.37 11.93 -22.86
C VAL A 347 8.34 12.92 -22.32
N GLU A 348 7.15 12.40 -22.01
CA GLU A 348 6.03 13.19 -21.52
C GLU A 348 6.16 13.44 -20.00
N GLN A 349 6.64 12.45 -19.27
CA GLN A 349 6.76 12.50 -17.82
C GLN A 349 8.15 12.12 -17.31
N VAL A 350 8.62 12.86 -16.31
CA VAL A 350 9.87 12.60 -15.58
C VAL A 350 9.55 12.48 -14.11
N TYR A 351 9.82 11.31 -13.54
CA TYR A 351 9.62 11.03 -12.11
C TYR A 351 10.97 10.94 -11.41
N VAL A 352 10.96 11.09 -10.09
CA VAL A 352 12.13 10.80 -9.25
C VAL A 352 11.78 9.84 -8.13
N TRP A 353 12.78 9.11 -7.65
CA TRP A 353 12.65 8.24 -6.48
C TRP A 353 12.93 8.99 -5.18
N HIS A 354 12.23 8.65 -4.10
CA HIS A 354 12.68 8.93 -2.73
C HIS A 354 12.10 7.90 -1.75
N ALA A 355 12.65 7.79 -0.55
CA ALA A 355 12.05 6.99 0.52
C ALA A 355 10.96 7.78 1.25
N LEU A 356 10.00 7.09 1.89
CA LEU A 356 8.90 7.73 2.63
C LEU A 356 9.39 8.78 3.65
N CYS A 357 10.47 8.47 4.37
CA CYS A 357 11.06 9.38 5.37
C CYS A 357 12.16 10.29 4.80
N GLY A 358 12.20 10.52 3.48
CA GLY A 358 13.20 11.34 2.79
C GLY A 358 14.24 10.50 2.04
N TYR A 359 15.12 9.82 2.76
CA TYR A 359 16.06 8.84 2.19
C TYR A 359 15.99 7.51 2.98
N TRP A 360 16.75 6.48 2.60
CA TRP A 360 16.70 5.15 3.25
C TRP A 360 16.77 5.21 4.78
N GLY A 361 17.71 5.98 5.33
CA GLY A 361 17.87 6.23 6.76
C GLY A 361 17.08 7.44 7.28
N GLY A 362 16.15 8.01 6.52
CA GLY A 362 15.38 9.19 6.92
C GLY A 362 16.12 10.52 6.73
N LEU A 363 15.85 11.51 7.59
CA LEU A 363 16.52 12.82 7.59
C LEU A 363 17.70 12.87 8.57
N ARG A 364 18.73 13.65 8.26
CA ARG A 364 19.86 13.87 9.17
C ARG A 364 19.45 14.84 10.29
N PRO A 365 19.50 14.45 11.58
CA PRO A 365 19.19 15.36 12.68
C PRO A 365 20.09 16.59 12.72
N GLY A 366 19.53 17.73 13.12
CA GLY A 366 20.28 18.98 13.31
C GLY A 366 20.68 19.69 12.02
N THR A 367 20.19 19.24 10.86
CA THR A 367 20.55 19.83 9.57
C THR A 367 19.79 21.13 9.31
N PRO A 368 20.47 22.27 9.07
CA PRO A 368 19.80 23.53 8.76
C PRO A 368 18.89 23.44 7.54
N GLY A 369 17.67 24.00 7.64
CA GLY A 369 16.70 24.00 6.56
C GLY A 369 15.87 22.71 6.43
N LEU A 370 16.11 21.71 7.27
CA LEU A 370 15.28 20.52 7.41
C LEU A 370 14.47 20.56 8.71
N PRO A 371 13.30 19.90 8.75
CA PRO A 371 12.46 19.87 9.95
C PRO A 371 13.13 19.12 11.11
N PRO A 372 12.71 19.41 12.38
CA PRO A 372 13.17 18.70 13.55
C PRO A 372 13.04 17.18 13.38
N THR A 373 14.16 16.48 13.58
CA THR A 373 14.27 15.05 13.28
C THR A 373 14.98 14.34 14.42
N LYS A 374 14.54 13.11 14.72
CA LYS A 374 15.20 12.22 15.68
C LYS A 374 15.42 10.84 15.08
N VAL A 375 16.61 10.27 15.30
CA VAL A 375 16.85 8.86 14.95
C VAL A 375 16.06 7.96 15.90
N VAL A 376 15.19 7.14 15.33
CA VAL A 376 14.39 6.14 16.05
C VAL A 376 14.72 4.74 15.54
N ALA A 377 14.78 3.77 16.45
CA ALA A 377 14.97 2.37 16.09
C ALA A 377 13.62 1.77 15.66
N PRO A 378 13.44 1.38 14.39
CA PRO A 378 12.22 0.72 13.96
C PRO A 378 12.16 -0.69 14.53
N LYS A 379 10.93 -1.19 14.75
CA LYS A 379 10.69 -2.53 15.27
C LYS A 379 9.85 -3.32 14.28
N LEU A 380 10.38 -4.46 13.84
CA LEU A 380 9.61 -5.40 13.03
C LEU A 380 8.46 -6.00 13.85
N SER A 381 7.27 -6.07 13.23
CA SER A 381 6.14 -6.78 13.80
C SER A 381 6.45 -8.28 13.91
N PRO A 382 5.82 -9.02 14.84
CA PRO A 382 6.00 -10.46 14.94
C PRO A 382 5.73 -11.20 13.62
N GLY A 383 4.75 -10.76 12.83
CA GLY A 383 4.50 -11.30 11.49
C GLY A 383 5.67 -11.07 10.52
N LEU A 384 6.18 -9.83 10.43
CA LEU A 384 7.31 -9.53 9.54
C LEU A 384 8.61 -10.26 9.92
N LYS A 385 8.83 -10.54 11.21
CA LYS A 385 9.98 -11.33 11.67
C LYS A 385 10.01 -12.77 11.16
N ARG A 386 8.90 -13.27 10.63
CA ARG A 386 8.79 -14.61 10.04
C ARG A 386 9.07 -14.62 8.54
N THR A 387 9.28 -13.45 7.93
CA THR A 387 9.72 -13.34 6.54
C THR A 387 11.22 -13.60 6.43
N MET A 388 11.69 -13.91 5.23
CA MET A 388 13.12 -14.09 4.95
C MET A 388 13.92 -12.82 5.27
N GLU A 389 15.19 -13.03 5.64
CA GLU A 389 16.14 -11.95 5.84
C GLU A 389 16.28 -11.07 4.60
N ASP A 390 16.39 -9.77 4.84
CA ASP A 390 16.51 -8.77 3.79
C ASP A 390 17.50 -7.69 4.24
N LEU A 391 18.57 -7.54 3.47
CA LEU A 391 19.67 -6.62 3.82
C LEU A 391 19.19 -5.18 4.02
N ALA A 392 18.18 -4.73 3.26
CA ALA A 392 17.63 -3.39 3.42
C ALA A 392 16.93 -3.21 4.77
N VAL A 393 16.12 -4.20 5.13
CA VAL A 393 15.44 -4.23 6.43
C VAL A 393 16.47 -4.24 7.56
N ASP A 394 17.46 -5.12 7.49
CA ASP A 394 18.47 -5.26 8.53
C ASP A 394 19.27 -3.98 8.72
N LYS A 395 19.67 -3.32 7.61
CA LYS A 395 20.35 -2.03 7.68
C LYS A 395 19.46 -0.95 8.28
N ILE A 396 18.19 -0.86 7.90
CA ILE A 396 17.25 0.12 8.47
C ILE A 396 17.06 -0.13 9.98
N VAL A 397 16.88 -1.38 10.41
CA VAL A 397 16.70 -1.75 11.82
C VAL A 397 17.95 -1.46 12.65
N ASN A 398 19.13 -1.77 12.12
CA ASN A 398 20.39 -1.59 12.83
C ASN A 398 20.84 -0.12 12.94
N ASN A 399 20.53 0.72 11.95
CA ASN A 399 20.99 2.12 11.90
C ASN A 399 19.92 3.14 12.34
N GLY A 400 18.66 2.71 12.43
CA GLY A 400 17.55 3.57 12.78
C GLY A 400 17.17 4.57 11.68
N VAL A 401 15.97 5.12 11.78
CA VAL A 401 15.41 6.06 10.81
C VAL A 401 15.37 7.45 11.42
N GLY A 402 15.88 8.43 10.70
CA GLY A 402 15.77 9.84 11.02
C GLY A 402 14.35 10.28 10.76
N LEU A 403 13.51 10.12 11.77
CA LEU A 403 12.08 10.38 11.69
C LEU A 403 11.79 11.83 12.04
N VAL A 404 11.09 12.49 11.12
CA VAL A 404 10.47 13.79 11.38
C VAL A 404 9.30 13.58 12.31
N ASP A 405 9.19 14.43 13.32
CA ASP A 405 8.03 14.42 14.22
C ASP A 405 6.73 14.51 13.39
N PRO A 406 5.72 13.66 13.64
CA PRO A 406 4.45 13.70 12.90
C PRO A 406 3.79 15.08 12.85
N GLU A 407 3.96 15.93 13.87
CA GLU A 407 3.44 17.31 13.87
C GLU A 407 4.11 18.19 12.80
N HIS A 408 5.33 17.85 12.41
CA HIS A 408 6.14 18.52 11.40
C HIS A 408 6.19 17.77 10.05
N ALA A 409 5.43 16.68 9.89
CA ALA A 409 5.43 15.89 8.65
C ALA A 409 5.09 16.73 7.41
N ARG A 410 4.26 17.77 7.58
CA ARG A 410 3.95 18.71 6.50
C ARG A 410 5.20 19.43 5.98
N GLU A 411 6.10 19.85 6.85
CA GLU A 411 7.33 20.56 6.45
C GLU A 411 8.23 19.69 5.58
N LEU A 412 8.33 18.38 5.91
CA LEU A 412 9.05 17.41 5.11
C LEU A 412 8.47 17.30 3.69
N TYR A 413 7.17 17.02 3.58
CA TYR A 413 6.55 16.76 2.28
C TYR A 413 6.38 18.03 1.44
N GLU A 414 6.04 19.16 2.05
CA GLU A 414 5.98 20.44 1.33
C GLU A 414 7.37 20.87 0.85
N GLY A 415 8.40 20.72 1.68
CA GLY A 415 9.78 21.04 1.31
C GLY A 415 10.29 20.18 0.15
N LEU A 416 10.04 18.87 0.20
CA LEU A 416 10.43 17.94 -0.85
C LEU A 416 9.62 18.18 -2.14
N HIS A 417 8.29 18.12 -2.06
CA HIS A 417 7.44 18.13 -3.26
C HIS A 417 7.34 19.51 -3.92
N SER A 418 7.41 20.62 -3.17
CA SER A 418 7.43 21.96 -3.79
C SER A 418 8.70 22.17 -4.62
N HIS A 419 9.87 21.70 -4.14
CA HIS A 419 11.12 21.76 -4.90
C HIS A 419 11.06 20.90 -6.17
N LEU A 420 10.54 19.67 -6.06
CA LEU A 420 10.38 18.78 -7.19
C LEU A 420 9.42 19.35 -8.24
N GLN A 421 8.27 19.89 -7.81
CA GLN A 421 7.32 20.55 -8.70
C GLN A 421 7.94 21.76 -9.39
N ALA A 422 8.69 22.61 -8.66
CA ALA A 422 9.39 23.75 -9.23
C ALA A 422 10.47 23.33 -10.25
N SER A 423 11.04 22.13 -10.09
CA SER A 423 12.00 21.52 -11.00
C SER A 423 11.33 20.80 -12.20
N GLY A 424 10.00 20.86 -12.34
CA GLY A 424 9.28 20.26 -13.46
C GLY A 424 9.16 18.73 -13.40
N ILE A 425 9.31 18.14 -12.21
CA ILE A 425 9.06 16.71 -11.98
C ILE A 425 7.56 16.44 -11.94
N ASP A 426 7.11 15.40 -12.65
CA ASP A 426 5.68 15.10 -12.84
C ASP A 426 5.14 14.08 -11.83
N GLY A 427 6.01 13.41 -11.08
CA GLY A 427 5.62 12.39 -10.11
C GLY A 427 6.80 11.80 -9.35
N VAL A 428 6.49 10.91 -8.39
CA VAL A 428 7.50 10.28 -7.54
C VAL A 428 7.28 8.77 -7.40
N LYS A 429 8.38 8.02 -7.31
CA LYS A 429 8.40 6.64 -6.79
C LYS A 429 8.77 6.71 -5.32
N VAL A 430 7.87 6.29 -4.44
CA VAL A 430 8.09 6.32 -2.98
C VAL A 430 8.37 4.91 -2.46
N ASP A 431 9.60 4.68 -2.01
CA ASP A 431 10.00 3.40 -1.41
C ASP A 431 10.00 3.46 0.13
N VAL A 432 10.31 2.32 0.76
CA VAL A 432 10.45 2.20 2.22
C VAL A 432 9.13 2.50 2.97
N ILE A 433 7.99 2.29 2.30
CA ILE A 433 6.65 2.56 2.83
C ILE A 433 6.23 1.64 4.00
N HIS A 434 6.94 0.52 4.20
CA HIS A 434 6.70 -0.41 5.31
C HIS A 434 7.35 0.04 6.62
N VAL A 435 8.07 1.16 6.61
CA VAL A 435 8.53 1.85 7.81
C VAL A 435 7.33 2.61 8.40
N SER A 436 6.35 1.85 8.92
CA SER A 436 5.32 2.39 9.80
C SER A 436 5.95 2.58 11.17
N LEU A 437 6.39 3.81 11.46
CA LEU A 437 7.15 4.06 12.66
C LEU A 437 6.23 4.13 13.87
N TYR A 438 6.46 3.17 14.75
CA TYR A 438 5.90 3.10 16.08
C TYR A 438 6.49 4.23 16.93
N GLN A 439 5.78 5.35 17.05
CA GLN A 439 5.99 6.24 18.17
C GLN A 439 5.00 5.84 19.26
N LYS A 440 5.54 5.46 20.44
CA LYS A 440 4.82 5.73 21.69
C LYS A 440 4.61 7.24 21.69
N LEU A 441 3.40 7.69 21.38
CA LEU A 441 2.88 8.91 21.97
C LEU A 441 2.48 8.56 23.40
#